data_AF-B8INY8-F1
#
_entry.id   AF-B8INY8-F1
#
_cell.length_a   1.000
_cell.length_b   1.000
_cell.length_c   1.000
_cell.angle_alpha   90.00
_cell.angle_beta   90.00
_cell.angle_gamma   90.00
#
_symmetry.space_group_name_H-M   'P 1'
#
loop_
_entity.id
_entity.type
_entity.pdbx_description
1 polymer ?
#
loop_
_entity_poly.entity_id
_entity_poly.type
_entity_poly.pdbx_seq_one_letter_code
_entity_poly.pdbx_strand_id
1 'polypeptide(L)'
;MTSAARAPTPFDVLGDSLPCRCPGMGYDPDLGLDLCACIAAEKALRAYRDRRHLPPMTDEQRAWCLSEIERAEGYERACHASETDNELAGTVLCAWLDFARDKGLVR
;
A
#
# COMPACT_ATOMS: atom_id res chain seq x y z
N MET A 1 -17.71 18.82 -7.62
CA MET A 1 -16.32 18.63 -7.15
C MET A 1 -15.76 17.45 -7.93
N THR A 2 -14.99 17.71 -8.98
CA THR A 2 -14.32 16.66 -9.76
C THR A 2 -13.26 16.03 -8.87
N SER A 3 -13.51 14.81 -8.39
CA SER A 3 -12.48 14.00 -7.73
C SER A 3 -11.30 13.90 -8.70
N ALA A 4 -10.13 14.41 -8.32
CA ALA A 4 -8.92 14.19 -9.09
C ALA A 4 -8.73 12.67 -9.20
N ALA A 5 -8.68 12.14 -10.43
CA ALA A 5 -8.40 10.72 -10.63
C ALA A 5 -7.02 10.43 -10.03
N ARG A 6 -6.93 9.43 -9.15
CA ARG A 6 -5.66 8.99 -8.57
C ARG A 6 -4.74 8.57 -9.72
N ALA A 7 -3.45 8.93 -9.64
CA ALA A 7 -2.47 8.41 -10.57
C ALA A 7 -2.42 6.87 -10.48
N PRO A 8 -2.34 6.16 -11.61
CA PRO A 8 -2.21 4.71 -11.61
C PRO A 8 -0.89 4.30 -10.93
N THR A 9 -0.90 3.14 -10.29
CA THR A 9 0.26 2.56 -9.60
C THR A 9 0.64 1.22 -10.23
N PRO A 10 1.92 0.80 -10.15
CA PRO A 10 2.35 -0.51 -10.65
C PRO A 10 1.77 -1.69 -9.86
N PHE A 11 0.97 -1.41 -8.82
CA PHE A 11 0.24 -2.39 -8.03
C PHE A 11 -1.25 -2.47 -8.38
N ASP A 12 -1.79 -1.62 -9.26
CA ASP A 12 -3.24 -1.57 -9.50
C ASP A 12 -3.80 -2.91 -9.96
N VAL A 13 -3.16 -3.55 -10.96
CA VAL A 13 -3.58 -4.86 -11.50
C VAL A 13 -3.59 -5.94 -10.42
N LEU A 14 -2.53 -6.01 -9.60
CA LEU A 14 -2.43 -7.00 -8.53
C LEU A 14 -3.43 -6.70 -7.40
N GLY A 15 -3.47 -5.45 -6.96
CA GLY A 15 -4.30 -4.97 -5.87
C GLY A 15 -5.79 -5.10 -6.11
N ASP A 16 -6.25 -4.87 -7.34
CA ASP A 16 -7.66 -5.02 -7.72
C ASP A 16 -8.14 -6.48 -7.66
N SER A 17 -7.22 -7.43 -7.83
CA SER A 17 -7.52 -8.87 -7.70
C SER A 17 -7.50 -9.38 -6.25
N LEU A 18 -7.02 -8.56 -5.30
CA LEU A 18 -6.82 -8.95 -3.91
C LEU A 18 -7.97 -8.47 -3.01
N PRO A 19 -8.46 -9.30 -2.07
CA PRO A 19 -9.46 -8.86 -1.11
C PRO A 19 -8.85 -7.91 -0.07
N CYS A 20 -9.61 -6.89 0.34
CA CYS A 20 -9.24 -6.08 1.50
C CYS A 20 -9.26 -6.94 2.79
N ARG A 21 -8.31 -6.68 3.71
CA ARG A 21 -8.20 -7.35 5.03
C ARG A 21 -8.17 -6.38 6.20
N CYS A 22 -8.59 -5.14 5.98
CA CYS A 22 -8.63 -4.09 6.99
C CYS A 22 -9.64 -4.55 8.10
N PRO A 23 -9.23 -4.75 9.37
CA PRO A 23 -10.10 -5.31 10.42
C PRO A 23 -11.25 -4.35 10.74
N GLY A 24 -12.49 -4.86 10.75
CA GLY A 24 -13.69 -4.07 11.06
C GLY A 24 -14.39 -3.39 9.88
N MET A 25 -13.79 -3.39 8.68
CA MET A 25 -14.47 -3.08 7.41
C MET A 25 -14.28 -4.25 6.47
N GLY A 26 -15.06 -5.30 6.70
CA GLY A 26 -15.09 -6.49 5.86
C GLY A 26 -15.82 -6.24 4.53
N TYR A 27 -15.58 -7.14 3.58
CA TYR A 27 -16.46 -7.34 2.44
C TYR A 27 -17.88 -7.62 2.95
N ASP A 28 -18.85 -6.81 2.54
CA ASP A 28 -20.26 -7.07 2.79
C ASP A 28 -20.80 -7.92 1.63
N PRO A 29 -21.05 -9.23 1.83
CA PRO A 29 -21.56 -10.10 0.77
C PRO A 29 -22.99 -9.76 0.33
N ASP A 30 -23.76 -9.08 1.18
CA ASP A 30 -25.15 -8.70 0.90
C ASP A 30 -25.21 -7.42 0.05
N LEU A 31 -24.23 -6.53 0.19
CA LEU A 31 -24.08 -5.32 -0.64
C LEU A 31 -23.11 -5.50 -1.82
N GLY A 32 -22.30 -6.56 -1.83
CA GLY A 32 -21.30 -6.81 -2.87
C GLY A 32 -20.20 -5.73 -2.94
N LEU A 33 -20.03 -4.94 -1.88
CA LEU A 33 -19.15 -3.77 -1.85
C LEU A 33 -18.03 -3.96 -0.81
N ASP A 34 -16.83 -3.58 -1.21
CA ASP A 34 -15.70 -3.43 -0.32
C ASP A 34 -15.88 -2.09 0.42
N LEU A 35 -16.42 -2.12 1.65
CA LEU A 35 -16.61 -0.91 2.48
C LEU A 35 -15.28 -0.28 2.91
N CYS A 36 -14.20 -1.00 2.65
CA CYS A 36 -12.84 -0.65 2.93
C CYS A 36 -12.31 0.42 1.95
N ALA A 37 -11.81 1.54 2.47
CA ALA A 37 -11.17 2.60 1.68
C ALA A 37 -9.72 2.28 1.23
N CYS A 38 -9.24 1.06 1.52
CA CYS A 38 -7.88 0.64 1.21
C CYS A 38 -7.71 0.57 -0.32
N ILE A 39 -6.75 1.32 -0.87
CA ILE A 39 -6.49 1.40 -2.31
C ILE A 39 -5.81 0.12 -2.84
N ALA A 40 -5.85 -0.12 -4.16
CA ALA A 40 -5.21 -1.29 -4.79
C ALA A 40 -3.74 -1.47 -4.36
N ALA A 41 -2.95 -0.40 -4.34
CA ALA A 41 -1.57 -0.44 -3.85
C ALA A 41 -1.49 -0.90 -2.39
N GLU A 42 -2.34 -0.38 -1.50
CA GLU A 42 -2.37 -0.80 -0.09
C GLU A 42 -2.73 -2.29 0.06
N LYS A 43 -3.68 -2.78 -0.73
CA LYS A 43 -4.06 -4.21 -0.76
C LYS A 43 -2.87 -5.08 -1.18
N ALA A 44 -2.17 -4.69 -2.23
CA ALA A 44 -0.99 -5.41 -2.72
C ALA A 44 0.16 -5.40 -1.70
N LEU A 45 0.49 -4.23 -1.13
CA LEU A 45 1.57 -4.11 -0.13
C LEU A 45 1.27 -4.92 1.14
N ARG A 46 0.02 -4.91 1.62
CA ARG A 46 -0.39 -5.76 2.75
C ARG A 46 -0.19 -7.25 2.41
N ALA A 47 -0.51 -7.66 1.19
CA ALA A 47 -0.31 -9.04 0.75
C ALA A 47 1.18 -9.44 0.65
N TYR A 48 2.06 -8.53 0.19
CA TYR A 48 3.51 -8.72 0.21
C TYR A 48 4.08 -8.79 1.63
N ARG A 49 3.70 -7.86 2.50
CA ARG A 49 4.11 -7.83 3.91
C ARG A 49 3.75 -9.13 4.63
N ASP A 50 2.55 -9.64 4.38
CA ASP A 50 2.05 -10.88 4.98
C ASP A 50 2.65 -12.16 4.34
N ARG A 51 3.65 -12.03 3.46
CA ARG A 51 4.40 -13.12 2.81
C ARG A 51 3.52 -14.14 2.10
N ARG A 52 2.48 -13.66 1.40
CA ARG A 52 1.68 -14.54 0.53
C ARG A 52 2.54 -15.05 -0.63
N HIS A 53 2.12 -16.16 -1.23
CA HIS A 53 2.68 -16.65 -2.49
C HIS A 53 2.29 -15.71 -3.64
N LEU A 54 2.94 -14.56 -3.67
CA LEU A 54 2.92 -13.61 -4.76
C LEU A 54 4.20 -13.76 -5.59
N PRO A 55 4.17 -13.37 -6.87
CA PRO A 55 5.40 -13.13 -7.62
C PRO A 55 6.30 -12.14 -6.88
N PRO A 56 7.64 -12.22 -7.03
CA PRO A 56 8.54 -11.16 -6.59
C PRO A 56 8.13 -9.81 -7.19
N MET A 57 8.40 -8.72 -6.46
CA MET A 57 8.17 -7.38 -6.99
C MET A 57 9.04 -7.15 -8.22
N THR A 58 8.48 -6.48 -9.22
CA THR A 58 9.26 -5.99 -10.37
C THR A 58 10.14 -4.81 -9.94
N ASP A 59 11.17 -4.51 -10.73
CA ASP A 59 12.02 -3.32 -10.50
C ASP A 59 11.20 -2.03 -10.45
N GLU A 60 10.15 -1.93 -11.27
CA GLU A 60 9.21 -0.80 -11.27
C GLU A 60 8.43 -0.71 -9.94
N GLN A 61 7.91 -1.83 -9.43
CA GLN A 61 7.20 -1.88 -8.16
C GLN A 61 8.12 -1.52 -6.99
N ARG A 62 9.36 -2.02 -6.99
CA ARG A 62 10.37 -1.67 -5.99
C ARG A 62 10.75 -0.21 -6.06
N ALA A 63 10.99 0.32 -7.26
CA ALA A 63 11.33 1.73 -7.46
C ALA A 63 10.21 2.66 -6.97
N TRP A 64 8.95 2.29 -7.23
CA TRP A 64 7.79 3.00 -6.75
C TRP A 64 7.69 2.98 -5.21
N CYS A 65 7.90 1.82 -4.57
CA CYS A 65 7.90 1.73 -3.10
C CYS A 65 8.96 2.66 -2.48
N LEU A 66 10.17 2.64 -3.04
CA LEU A 66 11.27 3.50 -2.61
C LEU A 66 10.97 4.99 -2.79
N SER A 67 10.22 5.36 -3.83
CA SER A 67 9.77 6.75 -4.03
C SER A 67 8.67 7.15 -3.06
N GLU A 68 7.77 6.24 -2.68
CA GLU A 68 6.77 6.52 -1.65
C GLU A 68 7.39 6.69 -0.26
N ILE A 69 8.41 5.89 0.06
CA ILE A 69 9.22 6.04 1.29
C ILE A 69 9.89 7.41 1.32
N GLU A 70 10.57 7.83 0.25
CA GLU A 70 11.26 9.13 0.15
C GLU A 70 10.31 10.34 0.31
N ARG A 71 9.02 10.16 0.05
CA ARG A 71 8.01 11.22 0.22
C ARG A 71 7.56 11.39 1.67
N ALA A 72 7.79 10.40 2.53
CA ALA A 72 7.43 10.46 3.95
C ALA A 72 8.55 11.12 4.76
N GLU A 73 8.18 12.01 5.68
CA GLU A 73 9.15 12.71 6.53
C GLU A 73 9.88 11.72 7.44
N GLY A 74 11.21 11.82 7.51
CA GLY A 74 12.04 10.94 8.35
C GLY A 74 12.43 9.60 7.72
N TYR A 75 12.04 9.34 6.47
CA TYR A 75 12.39 8.12 5.74
C TYR A 75 13.40 8.41 4.61
N GLU A 76 14.48 7.63 4.55
CA GLU A 76 15.52 7.79 3.54
C GLU A 76 15.55 6.61 2.58
N ARG A 77 15.36 6.87 1.27
CA ARG A 77 15.39 5.87 0.20
C ARG A 77 16.59 4.91 0.30
N ALA A 78 17.77 5.44 0.58
CA ALA A 78 19.01 4.67 0.62
C ALA A 78 19.03 3.61 1.73
N CYS A 79 18.36 3.87 2.86
CA CYS A 79 18.28 2.92 3.98
C CYS A 79 17.46 1.67 3.65
N HIS A 80 16.59 1.75 2.64
CA HIS A 80 15.62 0.71 2.31
C HIS A 80 15.90 0.01 0.96
N ALA A 81 16.94 0.44 0.23
CA ALA A 81 17.23 -0.08 -1.11
C ALA A 81 17.54 -1.60 -1.14
N SER A 82 18.10 -2.14 -0.05
CA SER A 82 18.43 -3.56 0.11
C SER A 82 17.34 -4.39 0.79
N GLU A 83 16.19 -3.81 1.14
CA GLU A 83 15.10 -4.55 1.78
C GLU A 83 14.50 -5.61 0.86
N THR A 84 14.12 -6.73 1.46
CA THR A 84 13.28 -7.75 0.80
C THR A 84 11.91 -7.17 0.45
N ASP A 85 11.19 -7.77 -0.51
CA ASP A 85 9.87 -7.26 -0.93
C ASP A 85 8.87 -7.15 0.23
N ASN A 86 8.92 -8.07 1.20
CA ASN A 86 8.05 -8.02 2.37
C ASN A 86 8.45 -6.92 3.36
N GLU A 87 9.75 -6.65 3.52
CA GLU A 87 10.26 -5.55 4.35
C GLU A 87 9.90 -4.21 3.69
N LEU A 88 10.20 -4.06 2.41
CA LEU A 88 9.92 -2.86 1.62
C LEU A 88 8.44 -2.51 1.63
N ALA A 89 7.56 -3.51 1.44
CA ALA A 89 6.12 -3.30 1.55
C ALA A 89 5.67 -2.87 2.95
N GLY A 90 6.28 -3.46 3.99
CA GLY A 90 6.05 -3.06 5.38
C GLY A 90 6.46 -1.61 5.64
N THR A 91 7.63 -1.20 5.15
CA THR A 91 8.17 0.15 5.30
C THR A 91 7.26 1.18 4.64
N VAL A 92 6.78 0.94 3.41
CA VAL A 92 5.83 1.85 2.74
C VAL A 92 4.54 2.02 3.57
N LEU A 93 3.99 0.93 4.09
CA LEU A 93 2.77 0.97 4.91
C LEU A 93 2.99 1.76 6.22
N CYS A 94 4.15 1.63 6.86
CA CYS A 94 4.50 2.43 8.04
C CYS A 94 4.64 3.90 7.68
N ALA A 95 5.36 4.22 6.61
CA ALA A 95 5.55 5.59 6.11
C ALA A 95 4.22 6.30 5.83
N TRP A 96 3.27 5.59 5.19
CA TRP A 96 1.92 6.13 4.97
C TRP A 96 1.13 6.33 6.26
N LEU A 97 1.25 5.41 7.22
CA LEU A 97 0.56 5.52 8.50
C LEU A 97 1.09 6.70 9.32
N ASP A 98 2.41 6.90 9.34
CA ASP A 98 3.03 8.00 10.06
C ASP A 98 2.70 9.34 9.38
N PHE A 99 2.73 9.41 8.04
CA PHE A 99 2.20 10.57 7.32
C PHE A 99 0.74 10.88 7.70
N ALA A 100 -0.13 9.86 7.75
CA ALA A 100 -1.52 10.05 8.12
C ALA A 100 -1.68 10.53 9.58
N ARG A 101 -0.84 10.06 10.51
CA ARG A 101 -0.80 10.53 11.90
C ARG A 101 -0.33 11.96 12.01
N ASP A 102 0.74 12.33 11.31
CA ASP A 102 1.29 13.70 11.31
C ASP A 102 0.30 14.72 10.74
N LYS A 103 -0.54 14.28 9.79
CA LYS A 103 -1.64 15.09 9.24
C LYS A 103 -2.93 15.02 10.06
N GLY A 104 -2.96 14.25 11.16
CA GLY A 104 -4.14 14.10 12.01
C GLY A 104 -5.31 13.40 11.32
N LEU A 105 -5.06 12.62 10.26
CA LEU A 105 -6.07 11.86 9.52
C LEU A 105 -6.47 10.57 10.24
N VAL A 106 -5.57 10.03 11.06
CA VAL A 106 -5.78 8.84 11.88
C VAL A 106 -5.24 9.09 13.30
N ARG A 107 -5.82 8.41 14.29
CA ARG A 107 -5.53 8.60 15.73
C ARG A 107 -5.00 7.32 16.36
#